data_AF-A0A961GL25-F1
#
_entry.id   AF-A0A961GL25-F1
#
_cell.length_a   1.000
_cell.length_b   1.000
_cell.length_c   1.000
_cell.angle_alpha   90.00
_cell.angle_beta   90.00
_cell.angle_gamma   90.00
#
_symmetry.space_group_name_H-M   'P 1'
#
loop_
_entity.id
_entity.type
_entity.pdbx_description
1 polymer ?
#
loop_
_entity_poly.entity_id
_entity_poly.type
_entity_poly.pdbx_seq_one_letter_code
_entity_poly.pdbx_strand_id
1 'polypeptide(L)'
;MTTALIDDQLLGAVLRGRPPRLLASKEIYTTGYWYVRLCQAALGAHERAGVLSGPFAELPDTLRQQALAAVLELPDEIGMLSLRELGPTIAELRSRHQLNILSIEALAAASQLNAHVYLSASSPQLEQALRSANLKVKVHAPPR
;
A
#
# COMPACT_ATOMS: atom_id res chain seq x y z
N MET A 1 13.66 -2.64 -13.98
CA MET A 1 13.30 -1.54 -13.05
C MET A 1 13.25 -2.09 -11.62
N THR A 2 13.26 -1.25 -10.58
CA THR A 2 13.07 -1.74 -9.20
C THR A 2 11.58 -1.70 -8.85
N THR A 3 11.03 -2.82 -8.36
CA THR A 3 9.65 -2.90 -7.90
C THR A 3 9.50 -2.28 -6.51
N ALA A 4 8.48 -1.43 -6.33
CA ALA A 4 8.09 -0.84 -5.06
C ALA A 4 6.74 -1.38 -4.62
N LEU A 5 6.68 -2.00 -3.45
CA LEU A 5 5.41 -2.33 -2.79
C LEU A 5 5.08 -1.22 -1.79
N ILE A 6 3.98 -0.51 -2.01
CA ILE A 6 3.58 0.66 -1.22
C ILE A 6 2.32 0.36 -0.41
N ASP A 7 2.28 0.89 0.82
CA ASP A 7 1.07 0.83 1.64
C ASP A 7 -0.03 1.77 1.15
N ASP A 8 -1.18 1.69 1.81
CA ASP A 8 -2.39 2.42 1.44
C ASP A 8 -2.30 3.95 1.55
N GLN A 9 -1.53 4.50 2.48
CA GLN A 9 -1.32 5.94 2.58
C GLN A 9 -0.46 6.45 1.41
N LEU A 10 0.63 5.74 1.09
CA LEU A 10 1.46 6.08 -0.06
C LEU A 10 0.71 5.87 -1.38
N LEU A 11 -0.09 4.81 -1.49
CA LEU A 11 -0.99 4.58 -2.62
C LEU A 11 -1.98 5.74 -2.77
N GLY A 12 -2.60 6.17 -1.67
CA GLY A 12 -3.47 7.34 -1.67
C GLY A 12 -2.75 8.60 -2.16
N ALA A 13 -1.49 8.82 -1.77
CA ALA A 13 -0.71 9.96 -2.26
C ALA A 13 -0.46 9.89 -3.78
N VAL A 14 -0.13 8.69 -4.30
CA VAL A 14 0.02 8.46 -5.75
C VAL A 14 -1.29 8.74 -6.49
N LEU A 15 -2.42 8.20 -6.03
CA LEU A 15 -3.73 8.33 -6.67
C LEU A 15 -4.31 9.76 -6.60
N ARG A 16 -3.87 10.57 -5.63
CA ARG A 16 -4.16 12.01 -5.58
C ARG A 16 -3.24 12.86 -6.47
N GLY A 17 -2.41 12.23 -7.31
CA GLY A 17 -1.46 12.91 -8.19
C GLY A 17 -0.25 13.52 -7.47
N ARG A 18 0.08 13.03 -6.26
CA ARG A 18 1.21 13.51 -5.45
C ARG A 18 2.18 12.36 -5.10
N PRO A 19 2.76 11.66 -6.09
CA PRO A 19 3.67 10.55 -5.82
C PRO A 19 4.93 11.04 -5.09
N PRO A 20 5.35 10.40 -3.98
CA PRO A 20 6.63 10.66 -3.35
C PRO A 20 7.80 10.51 -4.33
N ARG A 21 8.75 11.46 -4.32
CA ARG A 21 9.93 11.45 -5.22
C ARG A 21 10.74 10.15 -5.14
N LEU A 22 10.76 9.50 -3.98
CA LEU A 22 11.46 8.24 -3.77
C LEU A 22 10.88 7.06 -4.58
N LEU A 23 9.65 7.20 -5.08
CA LEU A 23 8.99 6.22 -5.96
C LEU A 23 9.20 6.53 -7.44
N ALA A 24 9.89 7.63 -7.79
CA ALA A 24 10.18 7.97 -9.17
C ALA A 24 10.92 6.82 -9.87
N SER A 25 10.48 6.49 -11.08
CA SER A 25 11.05 5.44 -11.95
C SER A 25 10.98 4.02 -11.37
N LYS A 26 10.06 3.75 -10.43
CA LYS A 26 9.77 2.41 -9.91
C LYS A 26 8.49 1.87 -10.51
N GLU A 27 8.45 0.56 -10.69
CA GLU A 27 7.19 -0.14 -10.93
C GLU A 27 6.44 -0.22 -9.60
N ILE A 28 5.24 0.35 -9.55
CA ILE A 28 4.48 0.49 -8.31
C ILE A 28 3.54 -0.71 -8.17
N TYR A 29 3.56 -1.32 -7.00
CA TYR A 29 2.63 -2.35 -6.59
C TYR A 29 2.02 -2.00 -5.24
N THR A 30 0.82 -2.51 -4.98
CA THR A 30 0.21 -2.53 -3.65
C THR A 30 -0.34 -3.92 -3.34
N THR A 31 -1.01 -4.08 -2.20
CA THR A 31 -1.68 -5.33 -1.83
C THR A 31 -3.19 -5.16 -1.78
N GLY A 32 -3.94 -6.26 -1.88
CA GLY A 32 -5.39 -6.25 -1.88
C GLY A 32 -5.96 -5.66 -0.59
N TYR A 33 -5.43 -6.03 0.57
CA TYR A 33 -5.94 -5.51 1.84
C TYR A 33 -5.58 -4.05 2.08
N TRP A 34 -4.42 -3.57 1.64
CA TRP A 34 -4.11 -2.14 1.68
C TRP A 34 -5.02 -1.34 0.75
N TYR A 35 -5.24 -1.83 -0.47
CA TYR A 35 -6.15 -1.21 -1.42
C TYR A 35 -7.59 -1.15 -0.90
N VAL A 36 -8.13 -2.25 -0.36
CA VAL A 36 -9.47 -2.27 0.26
C VAL A 36 -9.57 -1.27 1.42
N ARG A 37 -8.54 -1.20 2.28
CA ARG A 37 -8.50 -0.25 3.40
C ARG A 37 -8.52 1.21 2.90
N LEU A 38 -7.81 1.51 1.80
CA LEU A 38 -7.86 2.82 1.15
C LEU A 38 -9.26 3.12 0.59
N CYS A 39 -9.87 2.20 -0.16
CA CYS A 39 -11.22 2.37 -0.72
C CYS A 39 -12.25 2.68 0.36
N GLN A 40 -12.25 1.90 1.45
CA GLN A 40 -13.15 2.11 2.57
C GLN A 40 -12.97 3.49 3.21
N ALA A 41 -11.72 3.92 3.41
CA ALA A 41 -11.43 5.22 3.99
C ALA A 41 -11.81 6.38 3.06
N ALA A 42 -11.43 6.29 1.78
CA ALA A 42 -11.65 7.36 0.82
C ALA A 42 -13.15 7.58 0.51
N LEU A 43 -13.93 6.50 0.46
CA LEU A 43 -15.37 6.54 0.17
C LEU A 43 -16.23 6.73 1.43
N GLY A 44 -15.75 6.28 2.59
CA GLY A 44 -16.46 6.38 3.87
C GLY A 44 -16.29 7.73 4.59
N ALA A 45 -15.71 8.75 3.94
CA ALA A 45 -15.26 10.00 4.56
C ALA A 45 -16.39 10.93 5.09
N HIS A 46 -17.61 10.45 5.24
CA HIS A 46 -18.78 11.25 5.61
C HIS A 46 -18.84 11.65 7.10
N GLU A 47 -18.15 10.94 8.00
CA GLU A 47 -18.33 11.14 9.45
C GLU A 47 -17.08 11.63 10.21
N ARG A 48 -15.86 11.18 9.84
CA ARG A 48 -14.59 11.66 10.43
C ARG A 48 -13.42 11.55 9.44
N ALA A 49 -12.70 12.65 9.25
CA ALA A 49 -11.44 12.68 8.51
C ALA A 49 -10.32 12.01 9.33
N GLY A 50 -9.89 10.82 8.91
CA GLY A 50 -8.73 10.11 9.45
C GLY A 50 -7.51 10.27 8.56
N VAL A 51 -6.39 9.61 8.91
CA VAL A 51 -5.11 9.71 8.18
C VAL A 51 -5.24 9.34 6.69
N LEU A 52 -6.15 8.42 6.35
CA LEU A 52 -6.39 8.00 4.97
C LEU A 52 -7.42 8.88 4.25
N SER A 53 -8.49 9.30 4.93
CA SER A 53 -9.63 10.01 4.31
C SER A 53 -9.46 11.52 4.28
N GLY A 54 -8.80 12.11 5.29
CA GLY A 54 -8.54 13.55 5.40
C GLY A 54 -7.87 14.14 4.16
N PRO A 55 -6.77 13.55 3.64
CA PRO A 55 -6.13 14.05 2.43
C PRO A 55 -7.00 14.06 1.17
N PHE A 56 -8.09 13.29 1.12
CA PHE A 56 -9.08 13.37 0.04
C PHE A 56 -10.12 14.45 0.33
N ALA A 57 -10.56 14.59 1.58
CA ALA A 57 -11.53 15.60 1.99
C ALA A 57 -11.01 17.04 1.78
N GLU A 58 -9.70 17.25 1.93
CA GLU A 58 -9.04 18.55 1.76
C GLU A 58 -8.81 18.95 0.29
N LEU A 59 -9.07 18.06 -0.66
CA LEU A 59 -8.93 18.38 -2.08
C LEU A 59 -10.11 19.25 -2.57
N PRO A 60 -9.86 20.22 -3.48
CA PRO A 60 -10.92 20.86 -4.26
C PRO A 60 -11.82 19.82 -4.93
N ASP A 61 -13.12 20.10 -5.05
CA ASP A 61 -14.12 19.12 -5.46
C ASP A 61 -13.76 18.37 -6.76
N THR A 62 -13.28 19.07 -7.79
CA THR A 62 -12.86 18.46 -9.06
C THR A 62 -11.70 17.49 -8.87
N LEU A 63 -10.67 17.87 -8.10
CA LEU A 63 -9.52 17.02 -7.82
C LEU A 63 -9.90 15.84 -6.91
N ARG A 64 -10.82 16.06 -5.97
CA ARG A 64 -11.36 15.00 -5.13
C ARG A 64 -12.09 13.94 -5.96
N GLN A 65 -12.95 14.36 -6.88
CA GLN A 65 -13.66 13.43 -7.77
C GLN A 65 -12.70 12.61 -8.63
N GLN A 66 -11.68 13.25 -9.20
CA GLN A 66 -10.64 12.54 -9.98
C GLN A 66 -9.88 11.53 -9.12
N ALA A 67 -9.45 11.92 -7.91
CA ALA A 67 -8.75 11.02 -7.01
C ALA A 67 -9.62 9.85 -6.55
N LEU A 68 -10.92 10.07 -6.27
CA LEU A 68 -11.85 9.00 -5.90
C LEU A 68 -12.12 8.05 -7.07
N ALA A 69 -12.23 8.56 -8.30
CA ALA A 69 -12.33 7.73 -9.49
C ALA A 69 -11.08 6.85 -9.65
N ALA A 70 -9.88 7.42 -9.48
CA ALA A 70 -8.64 6.67 -9.53
C ALA A 70 -8.54 5.60 -8.42
N VAL A 71 -9.08 5.86 -7.23
CA VAL A 71 -9.19 4.84 -6.16
C VAL A 71 -10.15 3.72 -6.57
N LEU A 72 -11.29 4.02 -7.17
CA LEU A 72 -12.27 3.00 -7.58
C LEU A 72 -11.79 2.15 -8.78
N GLU A 73 -11.02 2.76 -9.68
CA GLU A 73 -10.50 2.10 -10.88
C GLU A 73 -9.23 1.30 -10.58
N LEU A 74 -8.34 1.84 -9.74
CA LEU A 74 -6.94 1.41 -9.59
C LEU A 74 -6.22 1.33 -10.95
N PRO A 75 -5.53 2.39 -11.39
CA PRO A 75 -4.89 2.44 -12.70
C PRO A 75 -3.97 1.24 -12.99
N ASP A 76 -3.97 0.78 -14.24
CA ASP A 76 -3.23 -0.42 -14.70
C ASP A 76 -1.71 -0.32 -14.47
N GLU A 77 -1.15 0.88 -14.31
CA GLU A 77 0.26 1.08 -13.97
C GLU A 77 0.59 0.68 -12.52
N ILE A 78 -0.42 0.47 -11.67
CA ILE A 78 -0.27 0.01 -10.28
C ILE A 78 -0.60 -1.47 -10.22
N GLY A 79 0.44 -2.28 -10.09
CA GLY A 79 0.29 -3.72 -9.97
C GLY A 79 -0.32 -4.16 -8.63
N MET A 80 -1.07 -5.26 -8.66
CA MET A 80 -1.58 -5.92 -7.47
C MET A 80 -1.64 -7.43 -7.73
N LEU A 81 -0.93 -8.21 -6.92
CA LEU A 81 -0.93 -9.67 -7.07
C LEU A 81 -2.26 -10.27 -6.62
N SER A 82 -2.67 -11.35 -7.25
CA SER A 82 -3.92 -12.03 -6.89
C SER A 82 -3.78 -12.76 -5.56
N LEU A 83 -4.78 -12.67 -4.68
CA LEU A 83 -4.83 -13.51 -3.47
C LEU A 83 -4.84 -15.01 -3.78
N ARG A 84 -5.28 -15.42 -4.98
CA ARG A 84 -5.19 -16.81 -5.45
C ARG A 84 -3.72 -17.26 -5.55
N GLU A 85 -2.85 -16.37 -6.00
CA GLU A 85 -1.41 -16.63 -6.16
C GLU A 85 -0.69 -16.54 -4.81
N LEU A 86 -1.07 -15.57 -3.98
CA LEU A 86 -0.45 -15.34 -2.67
C LEU A 86 -0.87 -16.34 -1.58
N GLY A 87 -2.02 -16.99 -1.73
CA GLY A 87 -2.63 -17.85 -0.71
C GLY A 87 -1.69 -18.91 -0.12
N PRO A 88 -1.04 -19.75 -0.94
CA PRO A 88 -0.08 -20.76 -0.45
C PRO A 88 1.09 -20.13 0.34
N THR A 89 1.70 -19.08 -0.20
CA THR A 89 2.81 -18.36 0.45
C THR A 89 2.39 -17.75 1.79
N ILE A 90 1.19 -17.16 1.87
CA ILE A 90 0.63 -16.63 3.12
C ILE A 90 0.45 -17.75 4.15
N ALA A 91 -0.05 -18.92 3.75
CA ALA A 91 -0.24 -20.05 4.65
C ALA A 91 1.10 -20.54 5.23
N GLU A 92 2.14 -20.64 4.40
CA GLU A 92 3.49 -21.01 4.84
C GLU A 92 4.06 -19.97 5.81
N LEU A 93 3.98 -18.68 5.47
CA LEU A 93 4.52 -17.60 6.30
C LEU A 93 3.83 -17.48 7.67
N ARG A 94 2.54 -17.85 7.78
CA ARG A 94 1.81 -17.84 9.07
C ARG A 94 2.38 -18.81 10.10
N SER A 95 3.05 -19.88 9.67
CA SER A 95 3.73 -20.80 10.60
C SER A 95 4.98 -20.17 11.23
N ARG A 96 5.56 -19.14 10.58
CA ARG A 96 6.82 -18.50 10.98
C ARG A 96 6.64 -17.13 11.60
N HIS A 97 5.55 -16.45 11.26
CA HIS A 97 5.30 -15.07 11.68
C HIS A 97 3.86 -14.89 12.17
N GLN A 98 3.69 -14.23 13.32
CA GLN A 98 2.39 -13.83 13.86
C GLN A 98 2.00 -12.43 13.36
N LEU A 99 1.95 -12.25 12.05
CA LEU A 99 1.58 -10.98 11.42
C LEU A 99 0.05 -10.85 11.26
N ASN A 100 -0.44 -9.61 11.33
CA ASN A 100 -1.82 -9.32 10.92
C ASN A 100 -2.01 -9.54 9.41
N ILE A 101 -3.25 -9.51 8.94
CA ILE A 101 -3.58 -9.85 7.55
C ILE A 101 -2.94 -8.89 6.52
N LEU A 102 -2.82 -7.60 6.83
CA LEU A 102 -2.18 -6.61 5.97
C LEU A 102 -0.69 -6.91 5.84
N SER A 103 -0.04 -7.15 6.97
CA SER A 103 1.40 -7.40 7.02
C SER A 103 1.80 -8.75 6.42
N ILE A 104 1.00 -9.82 6.61
CA ILE A 104 1.33 -11.13 6.03
C ILE A 104 1.16 -11.14 4.51
N GLU A 105 0.15 -10.45 3.97
CA GLU A 105 -0.03 -10.28 2.53
C GLU A 105 1.12 -9.44 1.94
N ALA A 106 1.50 -8.33 2.61
CA ALA A 106 2.61 -7.51 2.19
C ALA A 106 3.95 -8.28 2.16
N LEU A 107 4.20 -9.12 3.17
CA LEU A 107 5.37 -9.99 3.19
C LEU A 107 5.36 -11.01 2.04
N ALA A 108 4.22 -11.65 1.78
CA ALA A 108 4.06 -12.61 0.69
C ALA A 108 4.28 -11.93 -0.68
N ALA A 109 3.62 -10.80 -0.92
CA ALA A 109 3.74 -10.04 -2.17
C ALA A 109 5.17 -9.52 -2.39
N ALA A 110 5.80 -8.96 -1.35
CA ALA A 110 7.18 -8.48 -1.44
C ALA A 110 8.17 -9.62 -1.73
N SER A 111 7.93 -10.82 -1.17
CA SER A 111 8.76 -11.99 -1.43
C SER A 111 8.63 -12.48 -2.88
N GLN A 112 7.42 -12.56 -3.41
CA GLN A 112 7.17 -13.02 -4.78
C GLN A 112 7.67 -12.02 -5.83
N LEU A 113 7.54 -10.73 -5.57
CA LEU A 113 7.99 -9.65 -6.47
C LEU A 113 9.47 -9.29 -6.30
N ASN A 114 10.15 -9.81 -5.26
CA ASN A 114 11.44 -9.29 -4.80
C ASN A 114 11.42 -7.76 -4.63
N ALA A 115 10.33 -7.23 -4.08
CA ALA A 115 10.06 -5.80 -4.05
C ALA A 115 10.73 -5.09 -2.86
N HIS A 116 11.05 -3.82 -3.04
CA HIS A 116 11.35 -2.93 -1.92
C HIS A 116 10.03 -2.44 -1.32
N VAL A 117 9.85 -2.62 -0.01
CA VAL A 117 8.63 -2.20 0.69
C VAL A 117 8.78 -0.77 1.21
N TYR A 118 7.76 0.05 0.97
CA TYR A 118 7.68 1.42 1.43
C TYR A 118 6.44 1.59 2.30
N LEU A 119 6.65 2.00 3.55
CA LEU A 119 5.60 2.18 4.54
C LEU A 119 5.48 3.65 4.93
N SER A 120 4.25 4.14 5.08
CA SER A 120 3.94 5.46 5.61
C SER A 120 4.17 5.58 7.12
N ALA A 121 4.09 4.47 7.85
CA ALA A 121 4.31 4.39 9.28
C ALA A 121 5.12 3.13 9.64
N SER A 122 5.83 3.18 10.77
CA SER A 122 6.58 2.01 11.24
C SER A 122 5.63 0.84 11.54
N SER A 123 6.06 -0.35 11.15
CA SER A 123 5.39 -1.62 11.46
C SER A 123 6.46 -2.61 11.90
N PRO A 124 6.91 -2.56 13.17
CA PRO A 124 8.13 -3.24 13.61
C PRO A 124 8.15 -4.74 13.28
N GLN A 125 7.03 -5.44 13.44
CA GLN A 125 6.93 -6.86 13.14
C GLN A 125 7.04 -7.16 11.64
N LEU A 126 6.39 -6.37 10.78
CA LEU A 126 6.51 -6.50 9.33
C LEU A 126 7.93 -6.16 8.88
N GLU A 127 8.50 -5.07 9.40
CA GLU A 127 9.86 -4.66 9.09
C GLU A 127 10.87 -5.75 9.46
N GLN A 128 10.72 -6.37 10.63
CA GLN A 128 11.57 -7.49 11.06
C GLN A 128 11.41 -8.69 10.13
N ALA A 129 10.18 -9.06 9.78
CA ALA A 129 9.92 -10.19 8.89
C ALA A 129 10.52 -9.97 7.48
N LEU A 130 10.35 -8.77 6.91
CA LEU A 130 10.97 -8.38 5.64
C LEU A 130 12.49 -8.48 5.68
N ARG A 131 13.12 -7.93 6.74
CA ARG A 131 14.58 -8.01 6.91
C ARG A 131 15.06 -9.47 7.05
N SER A 132 14.32 -10.31 7.78
CA SER A 132 14.66 -11.74 7.91
C SER A 132 14.56 -12.51 6.59
N ALA A 133 13.73 -12.03 5.65
CA ALA A 133 13.62 -12.53 4.29
C ALA A 133 14.61 -11.86 3.32
N ASN A 134 15.57 -11.06 3.80
CA ASN A 134 16.50 -10.26 2.99
C ASN A 134 15.83 -9.24 2.05
N LEU A 135 14.59 -8.81 2.36
CA LEU A 135 13.86 -7.78 1.62
C LEU A 135 14.13 -6.39 2.21
N LYS A 136 14.17 -5.38 1.35
CA LYS A 136 14.40 -3.99 1.76
C LYS A 136 13.10 -3.34 2.20
N VAL A 137 13.12 -2.65 3.32
CA VAL A 137 11.99 -1.86 3.83
C VAL A 137 12.44 -0.43 4.14
N LYS A 138 11.62 0.56 3.79
CA LYS A 138 11.82 1.97 4.11
C LYS A 138 10.53 2.55 4.67
N VAL A 139 10.65 3.24 5.80
CA VAL A 139 9.55 4.02 6.36
C VAL A 139 9.69 5.47 5.89
N HIS A 140 8.65 6.00 5.26
CA HIS A 140 8.56 7.37 4.78
C HIS A 140 7.16 7.90 5.04
N ALA A 141 7.03 8.71 6.10
CA ALA A 141 5.78 9.41 6.35
C ALA A 141 5.50 10.39 5.19
N PRO A 142 4.35 10.29 4.52
CA PRO A 142 3.98 11.29 3.52
C PRO A 142 3.84 12.66 4.18
N PRO A 143 4.14 13.76 3.46
CA PRO A 143 3.85 15.11 3.96
C PRO A 143 2.35 15.22 4.25
N ARG A 144 2.02 15.86 5.38
CA ARG A 144 0.64 16.17 5.76
C ARG A 144 0.03 17.15 4.75
#